data_AF-A0A9D9LSC6-F1
#
_entry.id   AF-A0A9D9LSC6-F1
#
_cell.length_a   1.000
_cell.length_b   1.000
_cell.length_c   1.000
_cell.angle_alpha   90.00
_cell.angle_beta   90.00
_cell.angle_gamma   90.00
#
_symmetry.space_group_name_H-M   'P 1'
#
loop_
_entity.id
_entity.type
_entity.pdbx_description
1 polymer ?
#
loop_
_entity_poly.entity_id
_entity_poly.type
_entity_poly.pdbx_seq_one_letter_code
_entity_poly.pdbx_strand_id
1 'polypeptide(L)'
;HTAVIFTSRTTVDSFFHICEEARITVPETMKYICQTEAVALYLQKYIVYRKRKIFFADGSFTNFLELIIKHKDEKYMLALSEPHKPELPEALERLKLNVDKVILAKTVQTDVSNLPLAEYDLVALYSPSDVAAFKCAYEGKALPRVATFGDATARAAVAAGITINVMAPTPAAPSMTKAIDIYLGKLAAGEEVAPVELGESKDNEEFIRTQQAKLAKKTRVRKSATAATAPAKKAPATKKTTATKATAKSATKSTATKKTTTTKSVTKKATVAKA
;
A
#
# COMPACT_ATOMS: atom_id res chain seq x y z
N HIS A 1 -11.77 -18.86 -12.72
CA HIS A 1 -10.60 -19.14 -11.84
C HIS A 1 -11.09 -19.61 -10.48
N THR A 2 -10.31 -20.43 -9.79
CA THR A 2 -10.65 -20.96 -8.46
C THR A 2 -9.82 -20.30 -7.35
N ALA A 3 -8.69 -19.68 -7.69
CA ALA A 3 -7.87 -18.90 -6.78
C ALA A 3 -7.42 -17.57 -7.39
N VAL A 4 -7.25 -16.54 -6.56
CA VAL A 4 -6.73 -15.23 -6.95
C VAL A 4 -5.49 -14.88 -6.12
N ILE A 5 -4.46 -14.38 -6.80
CA ILE A 5 -3.20 -13.96 -6.18
C ILE A 5 -3.17 -12.43 -6.12
N PHE A 6 -2.93 -11.88 -4.92
CA PHE A 6 -2.79 -10.45 -4.68
C PHE A 6 -1.42 -10.09 -4.13
N THR A 7 -0.77 -9.13 -4.79
CA THR A 7 0.52 -8.56 -4.37
C THR A 7 0.38 -7.18 -3.73
N SER A 8 -0.70 -6.45 -4.04
CA SER A 8 -0.92 -5.07 -3.58
C SER A 8 -2.36 -4.81 -3.15
N ARG A 9 -2.57 -3.75 -2.36
CA ARG A 9 -3.91 -3.29 -1.98
C ARG A 9 -4.68 -2.72 -3.17
N THR A 10 -4.00 -1.99 -4.05
CA THR A 10 -4.58 -1.39 -5.26
C THR A 10 -5.23 -2.44 -6.16
N THR A 11 -4.57 -3.60 -6.34
CA THR A 11 -5.12 -4.71 -7.12
C THR A 11 -6.34 -5.37 -6.44
N VAL A 12 -6.40 -5.35 -5.11
CA VAL A 12 -7.57 -5.84 -4.36
C VAL A 12 -8.76 -4.92 -4.58
N ASP A 13 -8.57 -3.61 -4.42
CA ASP A 13 -9.62 -2.61 -4.64
C ASP A 13 -10.19 -2.73 -6.05
N SER A 14 -9.31 -2.75 -7.05
CA SER A 14 -9.70 -2.83 -8.46
C SER A 14 -10.44 -4.13 -8.78
N PHE A 15 -10.00 -5.26 -8.22
CA PHE A 15 -10.68 -6.56 -8.42
C PHE A 15 -12.12 -6.53 -7.91
N PHE A 16 -12.33 -6.10 -6.66
CA PHE A 16 -13.67 -6.11 -6.07
C PHE A 16 -14.57 -5.03 -6.68
N HIS A 17 -14.02 -3.88 -7.04
CA HIS A 17 -14.75 -2.84 -7.74
C HIS A 17 -15.28 -3.34 -9.10
N ILE A 18 -14.44 -4.00 -9.90
CA ILE A 18 -14.88 -4.60 -11.18
C ILE A 18 -15.93 -5.69 -10.94
N CYS A 19 -15.76 -6.53 -9.91
CA CYS A 19 -16.75 -7.56 -9.58
C CYS A 19 -18.11 -6.93 -9.20
N GLU A 20 -18.09 -5.82 -8.46
CA GLU A 20 -19.29 -5.09 -8.06
C GLU A 20 -19.99 -4.44 -9.26
N GLU A 21 -19.25 -3.73 -10.11
CA GLU A 21 -19.78 -3.10 -11.33
C GLU A 21 -20.34 -4.13 -12.33
N ALA A 22 -19.63 -5.23 -12.51
CA ALA A 22 -20.07 -6.34 -13.37
C ALA A 22 -21.18 -7.19 -12.74
N ARG A 23 -21.61 -6.89 -11.50
CA ARG A 23 -22.59 -7.67 -10.71
C ARG A 23 -22.21 -9.15 -10.57
N ILE A 24 -20.91 -9.43 -10.50
CA ILE A 24 -20.37 -10.77 -10.31
C ILE A 24 -20.28 -11.07 -8.82
N THR A 25 -21.00 -12.11 -8.38
CA THR A 25 -20.91 -12.60 -7.00
C THR A 25 -19.71 -13.54 -6.86
N VAL A 26 -18.69 -13.11 -6.11
CA VAL A 26 -17.47 -13.91 -5.93
C VAL A 26 -17.77 -15.13 -5.03
N PRO A 27 -17.58 -16.38 -5.51
CA PRO A 27 -17.92 -17.60 -4.76
C PRO A 27 -17.15 -17.74 -3.44
N GLU A 28 -17.80 -18.20 -2.38
CA GLU A 28 -17.17 -18.46 -1.06
C GLU A 28 -16.04 -19.51 -1.13
N THR A 29 -16.07 -20.37 -2.15
CA THR A 29 -15.06 -21.38 -2.43
C THR A 29 -13.77 -20.83 -3.03
N MET A 30 -13.78 -19.59 -3.54
CA MET A 30 -12.60 -18.96 -4.14
C MET A 30 -11.51 -18.74 -3.08
N LYS A 31 -10.29 -19.20 -3.39
CA LYS A 31 -9.12 -19.03 -2.53
C LYS A 31 -8.41 -17.71 -2.83
N TYR A 32 -7.93 -17.04 -1.79
CA TYR A 32 -7.12 -15.83 -1.92
C TYR A 32 -5.70 -16.11 -1.41
N ILE A 33 -4.70 -15.84 -2.23
CA ILE A 33 -3.29 -15.95 -1.86
C ILE A 33 -2.68 -14.54 -1.89
N CYS A 34 -2.22 -14.07 -0.74
CA CYS A 34 -1.68 -12.73 -0.58
C CYS A 34 -0.17 -12.76 -0.31
N GLN A 35 0.58 -11.85 -0.89
CA GLN A 35 2.03 -11.77 -0.67
C GLN A 35 2.40 -11.42 0.78
N THR A 36 1.56 -10.62 1.45
CA THR A 36 1.78 -10.21 2.84
C THR A 36 0.50 -10.33 3.66
N GLU A 37 0.65 -10.51 4.96
CA GLU A 37 -0.47 -10.43 5.92
C GLU A 37 -1.23 -9.10 5.80
N ALA A 38 -0.51 -8.00 5.58
CA ALA A 38 -1.10 -6.67 5.46
C ALA A 38 -2.02 -6.51 4.23
N VAL A 39 -1.84 -7.32 3.18
CA VAL A 39 -2.75 -7.39 2.02
C VAL A 39 -3.90 -8.36 2.31
N ALA A 40 -3.64 -9.48 2.97
CA ALA A 40 -4.70 -10.42 3.37
C ALA A 40 -5.72 -9.78 4.30
N LEU A 41 -5.27 -9.09 5.36
CA LEU A 41 -6.16 -8.36 6.28
C LEU A 41 -6.93 -7.24 5.57
N TYR A 42 -6.41 -6.71 4.48
CA TYR A 42 -7.10 -5.69 3.69
C TYR A 42 -8.37 -6.23 3.01
N LEU A 43 -8.42 -7.54 2.71
CA LEU A 43 -9.61 -8.20 2.15
C LEU A 43 -10.83 -8.10 3.06
N GLN A 44 -10.64 -7.90 4.37
CA GLN A 44 -11.74 -7.75 5.34
C GLN A 44 -12.72 -6.63 4.97
N LYS A 45 -12.26 -5.63 4.21
CA LYS A 45 -13.08 -4.52 3.71
C LYS A 45 -14.17 -4.99 2.73
N TYR A 46 -13.87 -6.00 1.93
CA TYR A 46 -14.74 -6.45 0.83
C TYR A 46 -15.46 -7.77 1.12
N ILE A 47 -14.85 -8.61 1.95
CA ILE A 47 -15.35 -9.96 2.23
C ILE A 47 -15.33 -10.25 3.73
N VAL A 48 -16.29 -11.06 4.16
CA VAL A 48 -16.31 -11.61 5.52
C VAL A 48 -15.17 -12.62 5.67
N TYR A 49 -14.07 -12.19 6.26
CA TYR A 49 -12.81 -12.94 6.37
C TYR A 49 -12.97 -14.39 6.83
N ARG A 50 -13.78 -14.62 7.88
CA ARG A 50 -14.02 -15.94 8.47
C ARG A 50 -14.63 -16.94 7.48
N LYS A 51 -15.41 -16.47 6.50
CA LYS A 51 -16.10 -17.33 5.52
C LYS A 51 -15.22 -17.70 4.32
N ARG A 52 -14.02 -17.14 4.21
CA ARG A 52 -13.20 -17.21 2.99
C ARG A 52 -11.89 -17.94 3.29
N LYS A 53 -11.40 -18.69 2.30
CA LYS A 53 -10.11 -19.38 2.37
C LYS A 53 -9.01 -18.42 1.94
N ILE A 54 -8.37 -17.78 2.92
CA ILE A 54 -7.33 -16.77 2.70
C ILE A 54 -6.00 -17.33 3.22
N PHE A 55 -4.98 -17.26 2.39
CA PHE A 55 -3.62 -17.65 2.70
C PHE A 55 -2.69 -16.46 2.45
N PHE A 56 -1.66 -16.30 3.28
CA PHE A 56 -0.71 -15.21 3.14
C PHE A 56 0.72 -15.65 3.43
N ALA A 57 1.67 -14.99 2.79
CA ALA A 57 3.08 -15.08 3.12
C ALA A 57 3.52 -13.91 4.03
N ASP A 58 4.76 -13.97 4.49
CA ASP A 58 5.43 -12.96 5.32
C ASP A 58 6.05 -11.81 4.51
N GLY A 59 5.89 -11.85 3.18
CA GLY A 59 6.53 -10.94 2.22
C GLY A 59 7.79 -11.51 1.58
N SER A 60 8.30 -12.65 2.06
CA SER A 60 9.39 -13.38 1.40
C SER A 60 8.89 -14.02 0.11
N PHE A 61 9.62 -13.81 -0.99
CA PHE A 61 9.28 -14.37 -2.28
C PHE A 61 9.29 -15.91 -2.27
N THR A 62 10.26 -16.52 -1.58
CA THR A 62 10.37 -17.98 -1.45
C THR A 62 9.16 -18.57 -0.75
N ASN A 63 8.79 -18.03 0.41
CA ASN A 63 7.63 -18.51 1.18
C ASN A 63 6.32 -18.32 0.39
N PHE A 64 6.23 -17.24 -0.38
CA PHE A 64 5.08 -16.97 -1.24
C PHE A 64 4.95 -18.00 -2.36
N LEU A 65 6.04 -18.36 -3.04
CA LEU A 65 6.02 -19.40 -4.06
C LEU A 65 5.68 -20.78 -3.47
N GLU A 66 6.25 -21.14 -2.32
CA GLU A 66 5.91 -22.40 -1.64
C GLU A 66 4.42 -22.51 -1.31
N LEU A 67 3.81 -21.40 -0.88
CA LEU A 67 2.38 -21.33 -0.59
C LEU A 67 1.52 -21.56 -1.84
N ILE A 68 1.96 -21.02 -2.99
CA ILE A 68 1.29 -21.25 -4.27
C ILE A 68 1.47 -22.72 -4.70
N ILE A 69 2.66 -23.30 -4.55
CA ILE A 69 2.95 -24.70 -4.90
C ILE A 69 2.10 -25.68 -4.06
N LYS A 70 1.86 -25.38 -2.77
CA LYS A 70 0.96 -26.17 -1.91
C LYS A 70 -0.48 -26.24 -2.43
N HIS A 71 -0.84 -25.36 -3.36
CA HIS A 71 -2.17 -25.26 -3.96
C HIS A 71 -2.10 -25.35 -5.50
N LYS A 72 -1.10 -26.08 -6.04
CA LYS A 72 -0.84 -26.21 -7.49
C LYS A 72 -2.02 -26.70 -8.35
N ASP A 73 -2.99 -27.39 -7.76
CA ASP A 73 -4.16 -27.92 -8.48
C ASP A 73 -5.22 -26.85 -8.78
N GLU A 74 -5.04 -25.62 -8.27
CA GLU A 74 -5.95 -24.51 -8.50
C GLU A 74 -5.69 -23.81 -9.84
N LYS A 75 -6.76 -23.25 -10.44
CA LYS A 75 -6.65 -22.33 -11.58
C LYS A 75 -6.55 -20.90 -11.05
N TYR A 76 -5.35 -20.34 -11.15
CA TYR A 76 -5.00 -19.03 -10.61
C TYR A 76 -5.35 -17.88 -11.54
N MET A 77 -5.73 -16.77 -10.94
CA MET A 77 -5.71 -15.45 -11.55
C MET A 77 -4.68 -14.59 -10.84
N LEU A 78 -3.67 -14.12 -11.55
CA LEU A 78 -2.63 -13.26 -11.00
C LEU A 78 -2.99 -11.80 -11.24
N ALA A 79 -3.44 -11.12 -10.19
CA ALA A 79 -3.77 -9.70 -10.25
C ALA A 79 -2.50 -8.85 -10.10
N LEU A 80 -2.19 -8.06 -11.13
CA LEU A 80 -1.01 -7.21 -11.21
C LEU A 80 -1.39 -5.76 -11.45
N SER A 81 -0.47 -4.87 -11.09
CA SER A 81 -0.45 -3.49 -11.53
C SER A 81 0.61 -3.30 -12.62
N GLU A 82 0.43 -2.32 -13.50
CA GLU A 82 1.47 -1.86 -14.41
C GLU A 82 2.05 -0.54 -13.87
N PRO A 83 3.38 -0.42 -13.66
CA PRO A 83 4.41 -1.44 -13.88
C PRO A 83 4.46 -2.51 -12.77
N HIS A 84 4.88 -3.73 -13.11
CA HIS A 84 5.17 -4.80 -12.15
C HIS A 84 6.55 -5.41 -12.43
N LYS A 85 7.13 -6.07 -11.41
CA LYS A 85 8.35 -6.86 -11.58
C LYS A 85 8.01 -8.17 -12.30
N PRO A 86 8.78 -8.57 -13.33
CA PRO A 86 8.51 -9.80 -14.09
C PRO A 86 8.85 -11.08 -13.31
N GLU A 87 9.59 -10.97 -12.21
CA GLU A 87 10.07 -12.09 -11.38
C GLU A 87 8.96 -13.06 -10.96
N LEU A 88 7.81 -12.56 -10.49
CA LEU A 88 6.69 -13.41 -10.07
C LEU A 88 5.99 -14.08 -11.28
N PRO A 89 5.59 -13.34 -12.33
CA PRO A 89 5.08 -13.94 -13.56
C PRO A 89 5.99 -15.03 -14.15
N GLU A 90 7.29 -14.76 -14.26
CA GLU A 90 8.27 -15.71 -14.81
C GLU A 90 8.44 -16.95 -13.94
N ALA A 91 8.48 -16.78 -12.62
CA ALA A 91 8.59 -17.91 -11.69
C ALA A 91 7.37 -18.86 -11.80
N LEU A 92 6.17 -18.30 -11.93
CA LEU A 92 4.94 -19.08 -12.06
C LEU A 92 4.87 -19.84 -13.40
N GLU A 93 5.38 -19.23 -14.48
CA GLU A 93 5.52 -19.90 -15.78
C GLU A 93 6.53 -21.04 -15.74
N ARG A 94 7.69 -20.84 -15.08
CA ARG A 94 8.70 -21.90 -14.90
C ARG A 94 8.15 -23.09 -14.11
N LEU A 95 7.26 -22.85 -13.16
CA LEU A 95 6.58 -23.88 -12.38
C LEU A 95 5.42 -24.56 -13.13
N LYS A 96 5.11 -24.12 -14.36
CA LYS A 96 4.02 -24.64 -15.22
C LYS A 96 2.66 -24.68 -14.52
N LEU A 97 2.39 -23.67 -13.70
CA LEU A 97 1.11 -23.54 -13.00
C LEU A 97 0.05 -22.93 -13.93
N ASN A 98 -1.21 -23.32 -13.74
CA ASN A 98 -2.34 -22.75 -14.47
C ASN A 98 -2.66 -21.34 -13.97
N VAL A 99 -1.93 -20.34 -14.46
CA VAL A 99 -2.04 -18.94 -14.04
C VAL A 99 -2.39 -18.05 -15.23
N ASP A 100 -3.52 -17.35 -15.10
CA ASP A 100 -3.92 -16.31 -16.05
C ASP A 100 -3.58 -14.93 -15.45
N LYS A 101 -2.75 -14.15 -16.14
CA LYS A 101 -2.31 -12.81 -15.68
C LYS A 101 -3.36 -11.77 -16.04
N VAL A 102 -3.69 -10.89 -15.10
CA VAL A 102 -4.63 -9.79 -15.31
C VAL A 102 -4.05 -8.49 -14.75
N ILE A 103 -3.96 -7.46 -15.60
CA ILE A 103 -3.59 -6.11 -15.17
C ILE A 103 -4.86 -5.40 -14.70
N LEU A 104 -4.95 -5.13 -13.40
CA LEU A 104 -6.14 -4.49 -12.80
C LEU A 104 -5.92 -3.02 -12.45
N ALA A 105 -4.67 -2.56 -12.42
CA ALA A 105 -4.34 -1.17 -12.16
C ALA A 105 -3.20 -0.74 -13.07
N LYS A 106 -3.30 0.45 -13.66
CA LYS A 106 -2.23 1.04 -14.47
C LYS A 106 -1.83 2.38 -13.88
N THR A 107 -0.58 2.50 -13.49
CA THR A 107 0.02 3.79 -13.17
C THR A 107 0.34 4.46 -14.50
N VAL A 108 -0.47 5.45 -14.86
CA VAL A 108 -0.26 6.28 -16.05
C VAL A 108 0.37 7.58 -15.60
N GLN A 109 1.27 8.11 -16.42
CA GLN A 109 1.78 9.46 -16.21
C GLN A 109 0.63 10.46 -16.39
N THR A 110 0.54 11.43 -15.49
CA THR A 110 -0.39 12.54 -15.65
C THR A 110 0.04 13.38 -16.85
N ASP A 111 -0.91 13.73 -17.72
CA ASP A 111 -0.65 14.71 -18.76
C ASP A 111 -0.47 16.09 -18.13
N VAL A 112 0.75 16.61 -18.25
CA VAL A 112 1.12 17.93 -17.71
C VAL A 112 1.12 19.01 -18.78
N SER A 113 0.77 18.72 -20.04
CA SER A 113 0.89 19.65 -21.17
C SER A 113 0.10 20.96 -21.02
N ASN A 114 -0.97 20.92 -20.21
CA ASN A 114 -1.84 22.07 -19.96
C ASN A 114 -1.36 23.00 -18.84
N LEU A 115 -0.19 22.74 -18.22
CA LEU A 115 0.33 23.62 -17.18
C LEU A 115 0.92 24.90 -17.81
N PRO A 116 0.53 26.11 -17.37
CA PRO A 116 1.06 27.37 -17.89
C PRO A 116 2.47 27.61 -17.35
N LEU A 117 3.49 26.99 -17.96
CA LEU A 117 4.88 27.10 -17.49
C LEU A 117 5.40 28.53 -17.39
N ALA A 118 4.85 29.46 -18.19
CA ALA A 118 5.23 30.87 -18.15
C ALA A 118 4.86 31.58 -16.83
N GLU A 119 3.95 31.02 -16.05
CA GLU A 119 3.54 31.57 -14.74
C GLU A 119 4.44 31.08 -13.60
N TYR A 120 5.32 30.11 -13.86
CA TYR A 120 6.16 29.50 -12.84
C TYR A 120 7.63 29.80 -13.07
N ASP A 121 8.30 30.35 -12.07
CA ASP A 121 9.74 30.62 -12.13
C ASP A 121 10.59 29.36 -11.93
N LEU A 122 10.05 28.36 -11.21
CA LEU A 122 10.74 27.13 -10.82
C LEU A 122 9.79 25.93 -10.81
N VAL A 123 10.21 24.81 -11.39
CA VAL A 123 9.52 23.52 -11.35
C VAL A 123 10.34 22.48 -10.59
N ALA A 124 9.72 21.81 -9.62
CA ALA A 124 10.38 20.76 -8.83
C ALA A 124 9.92 19.35 -9.25
N LEU A 125 10.86 18.51 -9.69
CA LEU A 125 10.64 17.13 -10.09
C LEU A 125 11.11 16.18 -8.97
N TYR A 126 10.27 15.21 -8.59
CA TYR A 126 10.53 14.32 -7.45
C TYR A 126 10.84 12.89 -7.87
N SER A 127 10.52 12.51 -9.09
CA SER A 127 10.74 11.16 -9.59
C SER A 127 11.22 11.14 -11.05
N PRO A 128 11.94 10.09 -11.49
CA PRO A 128 12.28 9.91 -12.90
C PRO A 128 11.04 9.88 -13.83
N SER A 129 9.90 9.39 -13.33
CA SER A 129 8.65 9.38 -14.09
C SER A 129 8.12 10.79 -14.34
N ASP A 130 8.33 11.72 -13.39
CA ASP A 130 7.96 13.13 -13.56
C ASP A 130 8.81 13.76 -14.66
N VAL A 131 10.12 13.46 -14.69
CA VAL A 131 11.03 13.93 -15.73
C VAL A 131 10.58 13.46 -17.11
N ALA A 132 10.23 12.18 -17.24
CA ALA A 132 9.77 11.62 -18.51
C ALA A 132 8.45 12.26 -18.97
N ALA A 133 7.48 12.45 -18.07
CA ALA A 133 6.22 13.13 -18.37
C ALA A 133 6.44 14.59 -18.77
N PHE A 134 7.30 15.29 -18.03
CA PHE A 134 7.63 16.69 -18.26
C PHE A 134 8.36 16.89 -19.60
N LYS A 135 9.35 16.05 -19.91
CA LYS A 135 10.04 16.07 -21.20
C LYS A 135 9.06 15.85 -22.36
N CYS A 136 8.20 14.84 -22.26
CA CYS A 136 7.24 14.52 -23.31
C CYS A 136 6.26 15.67 -23.58
N ALA A 137 5.84 16.39 -22.54
CA ALA A 137 4.88 17.49 -22.66
C ALA A 137 5.49 18.82 -23.17
N TYR A 138 6.78 19.03 -22.91
CA TYR A 138 7.46 20.33 -23.12
C TYR A 138 8.69 20.27 -24.00
N GLU A 139 8.83 19.23 -24.81
CA GLU A 139 9.93 19.08 -25.76
C GLU A 139 10.00 20.30 -26.71
N GLY A 140 11.19 20.89 -26.84
CA GLY A 140 11.43 22.06 -27.69
C GLY A 140 10.91 23.40 -27.16
N LYS A 141 10.31 23.45 -25.96
CA LYS A 141 9.86 24.70 -25.32
C LYS A 141 10.92 25.23 -24.33
N ALA A 142 10.94 26.54 -24.13
CA ALA A 142 11.73 27.15 -23.06
C ALA A 142 11.18 26.68 -21.70
N LEU A 143 12.04 26.05 -20.92
CA LEU A 143 11.69 25.55 -19.59
C LEU A 143 12.01 26.61 -18.54
N PRO A 144 11.18 26.76 -17.49
CA PRO A 144 11.55 27.52 -16.30
C PRO A 144 12.71 26.83 -15.57
N ARG A 145 13.18 27.44 -14.48
CA ARG A 145 14.25 26.83 -13.69
C ARG A 145 13.79 25.47 -13.16
N VAL A 146 14.67 24.47 -13.17
CA VAL A 146 14.31 23.11 -12.75
C VAL A 146 15.02 22.73 -11.45
N ALA A 147 14.25 22.23 -10.50
CA ALA A 147 14.72 21.62 -9.27
C ALA A 147 14.48 20.11 -9.29
N THR A 148 15.43 19.30 -8.84
CA THR A 148 15.29 17.83 -8.78
C THR A 148 15.49 17.31 -7.37
N PHE A 149 14.59 16.44 -6.92
CA PHE A 149 14.74 15.71 -5.67
C PHE A 149 15.23 14.28 -5.92
N GLY A 150 16.43 13.97 -5.44
CA GLY A 150 17.07 12.67 -5.52
C GLY A 150 18.00 12.52 -6.73
N ASP A 151 19.05 11.73 -6.53
CA ASP A 151 20.08 11.46 -7.55
C ASP A 151 19.50 10.77 -8.80
N ALA A 152 18.59 9.79 -8.62
CA ALA A 152 17.94 9.13 -9.74
C ALA A 152 17.14 10.11 -10.62
N THR A 153 16.46 11.07 -10.01
CA THR A 153 15.69 12.10 -10.71
C THR A 153 16.62 13.07 -11.42
N ALA A 154 17.72 13.49 -10.77
CA ALA A 154 18.72 14.36 -11.36
C ALA A 154 19.39 13.72 -12.58
N ARG A 155 19.82 12.45 -12.47
CA ARG A 155 20.37 11.69 -13.62
C ARG A 155 19.38 11.59 -14.76
N ALA A 156 18.11 11.31 -14.46
CA ALA A 156 17.07 11.25 -15.48
C ALA A 156 16.88 12.61 -16.17
N ALA A 157 16.92 13.73 -15.43
CA ALA A 157 16.80 15.08 -15.98
C ALA A 157 17.99 15.44 -16.87
N VAL A 158 19.22 15.14 -16.45
CA VAL A 158 20.42 15.36 -17.29
C VAL A 158 20.37 14.50 -18.56
N ALA A 159 20.02 13.22 -18.45
CA ALA A 159 19.84 12.34 -19.61
C ALA A 159 18.72 12.79 -20.55
N ALA A 160 17.71 13.48 -19.99
CA ALA A 160 16.63 14.10 -20.75
C ALA A 160 17.06 15.39 -21.48
N GLY A 161 18.24 15.95 -21.18
CA GLY A 161 18.72 17.24 -21.71
C GLY A 161 18.20 18.45 -20.92
N ILE A 162 17.69 18.24 -19.70
CA ILE A 162 17.15 19.30 -18.84
C ILE A 162 18.26 19.83 -17.93
N THR A 163 18.46 21.15 -17.97
CA THR A 163 19.40 21.84 -17.07
C THR A 163 18.83 21.93 -15.66
N ILE A 164 19.56 21.41 -14.68
CA ILE A 164 19.16 21.43 -13.26
C ILE A 164 19.75 22.69 -12.60
N ASN A 165 18.90 23.49 -11.96
CA ASN A 165 19.31 24.68 -11.20
C ASN A 165 19.40 24.42 -9.70
N VAL A 166 18.56 23.53 -9.18
CA VAL A 166 18.50 23.20 -7.75
C VAL A 166 18.46 21.70 -7.58
N MET A 167 19.32 21.15 -6.72
CA MET A 167 19.31 19.73 -6.38
C MET A 167 19.20 19.54 -4.88
N ALA A 168 18.32 18.62 -4.49
CA ALA A 168 18.21 18.12 -3.13
C ALA A 168 18.06 16.59 -3.17
N PRO A 169 18.42 15.84 -2.13
CA PRO A 169 19.11 16.30 -0.94
C PRO A 169 20.63 16.42 -1.21
N THR A 170 21.26 17.46 -0.67
CA THR A 170 22.73 17.65 -0.62
C THR A 170 23.15 17.89 0.84
N PRO A 171 24.44 17.75 1.19
CA PRO A 171 24.92 18.04 2.55
C PRO A 171 24.51 19.45 3.05
N ALA A 172 24.56 20.45 2.16
CA ALA A 172 24.13 21.81 2.46
C ALA A 172 22.59 21.94 2.53
N ALA A 173 21.86 21.21 1.67
CA ALA A 173 20.40 21.27 1.54
C ALA A 173 19.74 19.87 1.65
N PRO A 174 19.47 19.36 2.87
CA PRO A 174 18.84 18.05 3.09
C PRO A 174 17.38 17.96 2.61
N SER A 175 16.72 19.09 2.33
CA SER A 175 15.32 19.16 1.87
C SER A 175 15.19 20.08 0.67
N MET A 176 14.15 19.87 -0.13
CA MET A 176 13.85 20.72 -1.27
C MET A 176 13.59 22.17 -0.85
N THR A 177 12.88 22.40 0.26
CA THR A 177 12.65 23.74 0.81
C THR A 177 13.95 24.49 1.05
N LYS A 178 14.90 23.86 1.77
CA LYS A 178 16.19 24.51 2.06
C LYS A 178 17.03 24.74 0.80
N ALA A 179 16.92 23.84 -0.19
CA ALA A 179 17.61 24.00 -1.46
C ALA A 179 17.07 25.20 -2.24
N ILE A 180 15.75 25.40 -2.24
CA ILE A 180 15.09 26.55 -2.84
C ILE A 180 15.44 27.83 -2.08
N ASP A 181 15.45 27.83 -0.74
CA ASP A 181 15.82 29.00 0.07
C ASP A 181 17.25 29.47 -0.25
N ILE A 182 18.19 28.52 -0.35
CA ILE A 182 19.58 28.82 -0.73
C ILE A 182 19.63 29.40 -2.16
N TYR A 183 18.86 28.83 -3.09
CA TYR A 183 18.80 29.30 -4.47
C TYR A 183 18.26 30.72 -4.58
N LEU A 184 17.13 31.02 -3.91
CA LEU A 184 16.55 32.35 -3.86
C LEU A 184 17.49 33.36 -3.19
N GLY A 185 18.20 32.95 -2.12
CA GLY A 185 19.21 33.78 -1.47
C GLY A 185 20.36 34.16 -2.40
N LYS A 186 20.84 33.22 -3.22
CA LYS A 186 21.88 33.47 -4.24
C LYS A 186 21.40 34.41 -5.35
N LEU A 187 20.17 34.22 -5.83
CA LEU A 187 19.56 35.11 -6.83
C LEU A 187 19.41 36.53 -6.29
N ALA A 188 18.97 36.70 -5.04
CA ALA A 188 18.85 38.00 -4.40
C ALA A 188 20.21 38.70 -4.22
N ALA A 189 21.29 37.93 -4.06
CA ALA A 189 22.66 38.45 -3.99
C ALA A 189 23.28 38.75 -5.37
N GLY A 190 22.58 38.47 -6.48
CA GLY A 190 23.08 38.64 -7.84
C GLY A 190 24.10 37.59 -8.28
N GLU A 191 24.20 36.46 -7.56
CA GLU A 191 25.12 35.36 -7.89
C GLU A 191 24.53 34.52 -9.03
N GLU A 192 25.28 34.33 -10.11
CA GLU A 192 24.88 33.48 -11.22
C GLU A 192 25.02 32.00 -10.81
N VAL A 193 23.89 31.35 -10.53
CA VAL A 193 23.89 29.94 -10.08
C VAL A 193 24.17 29.03 -11.27
N ALA A 194 25.39 28.53 -11.34
CA ALA A 194 25.79 27.54 -12.34
C ALA A 194 24.90 26.28 -12.28
N PRO A 195 24.62 25.66 -13.43
CA PRO A 195 23.90 24.38 -13.48
C PRO A 195 24.56 23.32 -12.59
N VAL A 196 23.74 22.47 -11.98
CA VAL A 196 24.25 21.36 -11.16
C VAL A 196 24.92 20.34 -12.06
N GLU A 197 26.25 20.19 -11.92
CA GLU A 197 26.98 19.08 -12.52
C GLU A 197 26.93 17.85 -11.61
N LEU A 198 26.56 16.69 -12.18
CA LEU A 198 26.55 15.42 -11.47
C LEU A 198 27.98 14.84 -11.43
N GLY A 199 28.75 15.21 -10.42
CA GLY A 199 30.02 14.57 -10.11
C GLY A 199 29.83 13.33 -9.23
N GLU A 200 30.55 12.25 -9.52
CA GLU A 200 30.64 11.03 -8.68
C GLU A 200 31.43 11.32 -7.39
N SER A 201 30.90 12.13 -6.48
CA SER A 201 31.53 12.34 -5.17
C SER A 201 31.03 11.30 -4.17
N LYS A 202 31.97 10.58 -3.56
CA LYS A 202 31.71 9.57 -2.51
C LYS A 202 30.91 10.13 -1.33
N ASP A 203 31.10 11.42 -1.04
CA ASP A 203 30.39 12.15 0.02
C ASP A 203 28.89 12.32 -0.27
N ASN A 204 28.52 12.46 -1.55
CA ASN A 204 27.11 12.55 -1.96
C ASN A 204 26.42 11.19 -1.79
N GLU A 205 27.07 10.08 -2.15
CA GLU A 205 26.54 8.72 -1.93
C GLU A 205 26.31 8.39 -0.45
N GLU A 206 27.28 8.74 0.40
CA GLU A 206 27.21 8.42 1.83
C GLU A 206 26.10 9.23 2.54
N PHE A 207 25.90 10.48 2.13
CA PHE A 207 24.80 11.31 2.59
C PHE A 207 23.43 10.78 2.12
N ILE A 208 23.30 10.37 0.86
CA ILE A 208 22.08 9.77 0.31
C ILE A 208 21.71 8.52 1.10
N ARG A 209 22.67 7.62 1.36
CA ARG A 209 22.46 6.40 2.15
C ARG A 209 21.95 6.71 3.55
N THR A 210 22.52 7.73 4.19
CA THR A 210 22.13 8.17 5.53
C THR A 210 20.71 8.75 5.55
N GLN A 211 20.33 9.55 4.55
CA GLN A 211 19.00 10.14 4.44
C GLN A 211 17.91 9.11 4.11
N GLN A 212 18.19 8.17 3.20
CA GLN A 212 17.27 7.06 2.91
C GLN A 212 17.05 6.17 4.15
N ALA A 213 18.12 5.88 4.91
CA ALA A 213 18.00 5.13 6.15
C ALA A 213 17.17 5.87 7.22
N LYS A 214 17.28 7.20 7.31
CA LYS A 214 16.47 8.02 8.23
C LYS A 214 14.99 8.07 7.83
N LEU A 215 14.68 8.20 6.53
CA LEU A 215 13.31 8.14 6.02
C LEU A 215 12.68 6.76 6.28
N ALA A 216 13.42 5.67 6.03
CA ALA A 216 12.94 4.31 6.31
C ALA A 216 12.66 4.07 7.80
N LYS A 217 13.53 4.58 8.70
CA LYS A 217 13.31 4.51 10.15
C LYS A 217 12.10 5.33 10.60
N LYS A 218 11.88 6.52 10.04
CA LYS A 218 10.74 7.39 10.38
C LYS A 218 9.40 6.79 9.94
N THR A 219 9.37 6.12 8.78
CA THR A 219 8.19 5.34 8.32
C THR A 219 7.90 4.15 9.25
N ARG A 220 8.94 3.51 9.81
CA ARG A 220 8.78 2.42 10.79
C ARG A 220 8.25 2.90 12.14
N VAL A 221 8.71 4.06 12.63
CA VAL A 221 8.25 4.66 13.90
C VAL A 221 6.82 5.21 13.81
N ARG A 222 6.41 5.76 12.66
CA ARG A 222 5.03 6.23 12.46
C ARG A 222 4.02 5.08 12.51
N LYS A 223 4.43 3.87 12.10
CA LYS A 223 3.63 2.64 12.18
C LYS A 223 3.47 2.10 13.61
N SER A 224 4.42 2.39 14.52
CA SER A 224 4.31 2.03 15.93
C SER A 224 3.53 3.05 16.77
N ALA A 225 3.43 4.31 16.33
CA ALA A 225 2.78 5.37 17.09
C ALA A 225 1.24 5.41 16.94
N THR A 226 0.66 4.74 15.94
CA THR A 226 -0.82 4.73 15.74
C THR A 226 -1.54 3.63 16.54
N ALA A 227 -0.83 2.85 17.37
CA ALA A 227 -1.38 1.74 18.14
C ALA A 227 -1.63 2.03 19.63
N ALA A 228 -1.63 3.29 20.06
CA ALA A 228 -1.96 3.64 21.43
C ALA A 228 -2.90 4.85 21.47
N THR A 229 -4.19 4.63 21.73
CA THR A 229 -4.97 5.27 22.80
C THR A 229 -6.44 4.81 22.74
N ALA A 230 -6.87 4.09 23.78
CA ALA A 230 -8.23 4.18 24.32
C ALA A 230 -8.17 3.83 25.82
N PRO A 231 -8.47 4.76 26.76
CA PRO A 231 -8.47 4.47 28.18
C PRO A 231 -9.81 3.86 28.61
N ALA A 232 -9.74 2.78 29.39
CA ALA A 232 -10.91 2.15 30.00
C ALA A 232 -11.39 2.96 31.22
N LYS A 233 -12.68 3.34 31.22
CA LYS A 233 -13.39 3.86 32.40
C LYS A 233 -13.52 2.77 33.47
N LYS A 234 -13.10 3.06 34.69
CA LYS A 234 -13.56 2.39 35.93
C LYS A 234 -13.96 3.47 36.95
N ALA A 235 -15.15 3.32 37.51
CA ALA A 235 -15.66 4.04 38.67
C ALA A 235 -15.96 3.00 39.79
N PRO A 236 -16.17 3.39 41.06
CA PRO A 236 -15.24 3.06 42.14
C PRO A 236 -15.79 2.03 43.16
N ALA A 237 -14.89 1.54 44.00
CA ALA A 237 -15.14 0.60 45.09
C ALA A 237 -15.74 1.27 46.34
N THR A 238 -16.66 0.58 47.01
CA THR A 238 -17.14 0.88 48.37
C THR A 238 -16.89 -0.30 49.32
N LYS A 239 -16.14 0.02 50.38
CA LYS A 239 -16.09 -0.50 51.77
C LYS A 239 -16.21 -1.99 52.10
N LYS A 240 -15.15 -2.44 52.80
CA LYS A 240 -15.02 -3.56 53.76
C LYS A 240 -16.23 -3.75 54.70
N THR A 241 -16.58 -5.03 54.94
CA THR A 241 -16.77 -5.56 56.30
C THR A 241 -16.41 -7.05 56.36
N THR A 242 -15.65 -7.41 57.39
CA THR A 242 -15.19 -8.73 57.84
C THR A 242 -16.28 -9.53 58.56
N ALA A 243 -16.38 -10.85 58.34
CA ALA A 243 -16.87 -11.83 59.33
C ALA A 243 -16.58 -13.30 58.93
N THR A 244 -15.68 -13.93 59.69
CA THR A 244 -15.74 -15.29 60.30
C THR A 244 -16.33 -16.51 59.58
N LYS A 245 -15.43 -17.49 59.34
CA LYS A 245 -15.35 -18.87 59.91
C LYS A 245 -16.55 -19.85 59.81
N ALA A 246 -16.19 -21.08 59.41
CA ALA A 246 -16.65 -22.40 59.92
C ALA A 246 -17.44 -23.34 58.96
N THR A 247 -16.71 -24.34 58.45
CA THR A 247 -16.98 -25.80 58.49
C THR A 247 -18.40 -26.40 58.36
N ALA A 248 -18.50 -27.25 57.33
CA ALA A 248 -18.85 -28.69 57.35
C ALA A 248 -20.31 -29.18 57.26
N LYS A 249 -20.42 -30.30 56.50
CA LYS A 249 -21.50 -31.30 56.37
C LYS A 249 -22.77 -30.83 55.65
N SER A 250 -23.52 -31.65 54.90
CA SER A 250 -23.41 -32.98 54.27
C SER A 250 -24.79 -33.22 53.63
N ALA A 251 -24.89 -34.16 52.67
CA ALA A 251 -26.11 -34.89 52.30
C ALA A 251 -27.22 -34.10 51.55
N THR A 252 -28.01 -34.61 50.60
CA THR A 252 -28.02 -35.76 49.68
C THR A 252 -29.19 -35.48 48.69
N LYS A 253 -29.12 -36.02 47.46
CA LYS A 253 -30.25 -36.48 46.62
C LYS A 253 -31.24 -35.47 46.00
N SER A 254 -31.22 -35.42 44.66
CA SER A 254 -32.27 -35.95 43.74
C SER A 254 -32.03 -35.37 42.31
N THR A 255 -31.68 -36.17 41.30
CA THR A 255 -32.57 -36.81 40.28
C THR A 255 -33.73 -35.92 39.82
N ALA A 256 -34.09 -35.74 38.56
CA ALA A 256 -33.62 -36.21 37.26
C ALA A 256 -34.56 -35.59 36.19
N THR A 257 -34.12 -35.51 34.93
CA THR A 257 -34.95 -35.60 33.69
C THR A 257 -36.00 -34.49 33.45
N LYS A 258 -36.47 -34.13 32.25
CA LYS A 258 -36.45 -34.60 30.85
C LYS A 258 -36.96 -33.36 30.04
N LYS A 259 -36.49 -33.09 28.80
CA LYS A 259 -37.21 -33.35 27.51
C LYS A 259 -38.45 -32.44 27.33
N THR A 260 -38.79 -31.83 26.19
CA THR A 260 -38.78 -32.31 24.81
C THR A 260 -39.37 -31.16 23.95
N THR A 261 -38.89 -31.00 22.68
CA THR A 261 -39.67 -30.72 21.44
C THR A 261 -40.62 -29.48 21.38
N THR A 262 -41.07 -28.90 20.26
CA THR A 262 -41.19 -29.30 18.86
C THR A 262 -41.59 -28.06 18.03
N THR A 263 -40.93 -27.88 16.88
CA THR A 263 -41.52 -27.67 15.53
C THR A 263 -42.37 -26.45 15.11
N LYS A 264 -41.99 -26.00 13.89
CA LYS A 264 -42.85 -25.72 12.69
C LYS A 264 -43.74 -24.46 12.76
N SER A 265 -44.02 -23.70 11.69
CA SER A 265 -43.65 -23.72 10.28
C SER A 265 -44.43 -22.62 9.55
N VAL A 266 -43.99 -22.27 8.33
CA VAL A 266 -44.83 -22.12 7.10
C VAL A 266 -45.34 -20.72 6.66
N THR A 267 -44.90 -20.38 5.43
CA THR A 267 -45.53 -19.63 4.30
C THR A 267 -45.82 -18.12 4.37
N LYS A 268 -45.94 -17.32 3.29
CA LYS A 268 -45.58 -17.32 1.84
C LYS A 268 -46.36 -16.14 1.19
N LYS A 269 -45.78 -15.47 0.17
CA LYS A 269 -46.41 -14.57 -0.87
C LYS A 269 -46.96 -13.21 -0.35
N ALA A 270 -47.05 -12.09 -1.09
CA ALA A 270 -47.07 -11.72 -2.53
C ALA A 270 -46.51 -10.26 -2.68
N THR A 271 -45.78 -9.85 -3.73
CA THR A 271 -46.15 -9.32 -5.08
C THR A 271 -46.80 -7.92 -5.12
N VAL A 272 -46.44 -7.15 -6.18
CA VAL A 272 -46.99 -5.89 -6.77
C VAL A 272 -46.24 -4.62 -6.30
N ALA A 273 -45.42 -3.90 -7.08
CA ALA A 273 -45.46 -3.29 -8.43
C ALA A 273 -46.00 -1.84 -8.46
N LYS A 274 -45.15 -0.97 -9.06
CA LYS A 274 -45.44 0.27 -9.82
C LYS A 274 -45.83 1.56 -9.09
N ALA A 275 -44.94 2.56 -9.10
CA ALA A 275 -45.02 3.76 -9.94
C ALA A 275 -43.61 4.35 -10.07
#